data_AF-A0A090G6I5-F1
#
_entry.id   AF-A0A090G6I5-F1
#
_cell.length_a   1.000
_cell.length_b   1.000
_cell.length_c   1.000
_cell.angle_alpha   90.00
_cell.angle_beta   90.00
_cell.angle_gamma   90.00
#
_symmetry.space_group_name_H-M   'P 1'
#
loop_
_entity.id
_entity.type
_entity.pdbx_description
1 polymer ?
#
loop_
_entity_poly.entity_id
_entity_poly.type
_entity_poly.pdbx_seq_one_letter_code
_entity_poly.pdbx_strand_id
1 'polypeptide(L)'
;MVNLKLGKLPDRTPSKITITVSANLNQALNDYAVLYRQAYGESETVAELIPFMLSEFLESDRAFAKARKEGVPGVGASEKPRRQ
;
A
#
# COMPACT_ATOMS: atom_id res chain seq x y z
N MET A 1 -33.07 -10.88 13.13
CA MET A 1 -31.76 -10.78 12.46
C MET A 1 -31.85 -9.67 11.44
N VAL A 2 -31.00 -8.65 11.53
CA VAL A 2 -31.08 -7.47 10.64
C VAL A 2 -30.34 -7.81 9.35
N ASN A 3 -31.09 -8.03 8.27
CA ASN A 3 -30.54 -8.35 6.95
C ASN A 3 -30.28 -7.04 6.20
N LEU A 4 -29.13 -6.41 6.46
CA LEU A 4 -28.72 -5.20 5.76
C LEU A 4 -28.23 -5.56 4.36
N LYS A 5 -28.82 -4.93 3.33
CA LYS A 5 -28.40 -5.07 1.92
C LYS A 5 -26.97 -4.58 1.68
N LEU A 6 -26.48 -3.69 2.55
CA LEU A 6 -25.10 -3.25 2.57
C LEU A 6 -24.33 -4.11 3.57
N GLY A 7 -23.44 -4.96 3.07
CA GLY A 7 -22.47 -5.67 3.89
C GLY A 7 -21.57 -4.69 4.65
N LYS A 8 -20.88 -5.19 5.69
CA LYS A 8 -19.92 -4.38 6.45
C LYS A 8 -18.92 -3.74 5.49
N LEU A 9 -18.76 -2.42 5.59
CA LEU A 9 -17.76 -1.70 4.80
C LEU A 9 -16.37 -2.27 5.11
N PRO A 10 -15.46 -2.28 4.12
CA PRO A 10 -14.07 -2.68 4.36
C PRO A 10 -13.47 -1.79 5.46
N ASP A 11 -12.50 -2.34 6.19
CA ASP A 11 -11.73 -1.53 7.13
C ASP A 11 -11.00 -0.43 6.34
N ARG A 12 -11.24 0.81 6.75
CA ARG A 12 -10.67 2.03 6.14
C ARG A 12 -9.73 2.73 7.12
N THR A 13 -9.36 2.06 8.21
CA THR A 13 -8.47 2.62 9.22
C THR A 13 -7.09 2.84 8.58
N PRO A 14 -6.60 4.09 8.50
CA PRO A 14 -5.28 4.34 7.94
C PRO A 14 -4.23 3.70 8.86
N SER A 15 -3.31 2.95 8.25
CA SER A 15 -2.18 2.36 8.96
C SER A 15 -0.95 3.25 8.80
N LYS A 16 -0.38 3.74 9.90
CA LYS A 16 0.85 4.53 9.87
C LYS A 16 2.06 3.61 9.78
N ILE A 17 2.88 3.79 8.75
CA ILE A 17 4.15 3.07 8.57
C ILE A 17 5.29 4.09 8.66
N THR A 18 6.22 3.87 9.60
CA THR A 18 7.47 4.64 9.68
C THR A 18 8.55 3.88 8.93
N ILE A 19 9.22 4.54 7.97
CA ILE A 19 10.29 3.94 7.16
C ILE A 19 11.60 4.70 7.34
N THR A 20 12.73 4.01 7.21
CA THR A 20 14.04 4.62 7.04
C THR A 20 14.51 4.34 5.62
N VAL A 21 14.95 5.37 4.91
CA VAL A 21 15.44 5.27 3.53
C VAL A 21 16.91 5.69 3.46
N SER A 22 17.63 5.20 2.45
CA SER A 22 19.01 5.64 2.21
C SER A 22 19.04 7.12 1.78
N ALA A 23 20.17 7.79 1.98
CA ALA A 23 20.35 9.18 1.54
C ALA A 23 20.08 9.35 0.04
N ASN A 24 20.52 8.39 -0.78
CA ASN A 24 20.30 8.43 -2.23
C ASN A 24 18.81 8.33 -2.59
N LEU A 25 18.06 7.46 -1.93
CA LEU A 25 16.62 7.34 -2.16
C LEU A 25 15.89 8.61 -1.69
N ASN A 26 16.29 9.19 -0.55
CA ASN A 26 15.72 10.45 -0.09
C ASN A 26 15.96 11.58 -1.10
N GLN A 27 17.16 11.69 -1.68
CA GLN A 27 17.43 12.70 -2.71
C GLN A 27 16.54 12.48 -3.94
N ALA A 28 16.47 11.26 -4.46
CA ALA A 28 15.64 10.93 -5.61
C ALA A 28 14.14 11.23 -5.39
N LEU A 29 13.63 10.98 -4.18
CA LEU A 29 12.25 11.32 -3.81
C LEU A 29 12.01 12.83 -3.80
N ASN A 30 12.96 13.62 -3.29
CA ASN A 30 12.87 15.08 -3.33
C ASN A 30 12.91 15.62 -4.76
N ASP A 31 13.80 15.09 -5.60
CA ASP A 31 13.88 15.46 -7.02
C ASP A 31 12.56 15.14 -7.74
N TYR A 32 11.95 13.99 -7.43
CA TYR A 32 10.63 13.63 -7.97
C TYR A 32 9.54 14.62 -7.55
N ALA A 33 9.50 15.03 -6.28
CA ALA A 33 8.51 16.01 -5.81
C ALA A 33 8.66 17.37 -6.52
N VAL A 34 9.89 17.80 -6.81
CA VAL A 34 10.17 19.00 -7.61
C VAL A 34 9.62 18.83 -9.03
N LEU A 35 9.87 17.70 -9.68
CA LEU A 35 9.38 17.42 -11.03
C LEU A 35 7.85 17.32 -11.08
N TYR A 36 7.23 16.69 -10.07
CA TYR A 36 5.78 16.60 -9.96
C TYR A 36 5.16 18.00 -9.94
N ARG A 37 5.71 18.90 -9.12
CA ARG A 37 5.26 20.30 -9.07
C ARG A 37 5.45 21.04 -10.39
N GLN A 38 6.55 20.80 -11.09
CA GLN A 38 6.77 21.40 -12.40
C GLN A 38 5.77 20.88 -13.45
N ALA A 39 5.43 19.60 -13.39
CA ALA A 39 4.52 18.96 -14.35
C ALA A 39 3.05 19.36 -14.12
N TYR A 40 2.62 19.46 -12.86
CA TYR A 40 1.19 19.61 -12.51
C TYR A 40 0.86 20.94 -11.82
N GLY A 41 1.85 21.75 -11.46
CA GLY A 41 1.65 23.01 -10.73
C GLY A 41 1.31 22.84 -9.24
N GLU A 42 1.10 21.60 -8.79
CA GLU A 42 0.74 21.25 -7.41
C GLU A 42 1.97 20.85 -6.59
N SER A 43 2.04 21.34 -5.35
CA SER A 43 3.17 21.09 -4.47
C SER A 43 2.80 20.08 -3.39
N GLU A 44 3.09 18.81 -3.66
CA GLU A 44 2.91 17.71 -2.71
C GLU A 44 4.24 17.35 -2.03
N THR A 45 4.19 16.98 -0.76
CA THR A 45 5.38 16.49 -0.05
C THR A 45 5.71 15.06 -0.49
N VAL A 46 6.97 14.66 -0.29
CA VAL A 46 7.39 13.26 -0.49
C VAL A 46 6.50 12.28 0.30
N ALA A 47 6.10 12.65 1.52
CA ALA A 47 5.26 11.80 2.37
C ALA A 47 3.84 11.60 1.80
N GLU A 48 3.30 12.61 1.11
CA GLU A 48 2.01 12.55 0.43
C GLU A 48 2.09 11.75 -0.87
N LEU A 49 3.21 11.84 -1.59
CA LEU A 49 3.43 11.11 -2.84
C LEU A 49 3.71 9.62 -2.64
N ILE A 50 4.42 9.23 -1.57
CA ILE A 50 4.82 7.82 -1.32
C ILE A 50 3.64 6.84 -1.36
N PRO A 51 2.48 7.09 -0.70
CA PRO A 51 1.33 6.19 -0.77
C PRO A 51 0.86 5.92 -2.21
N PHE A 52 0.83 6.93 -3.07
CA PHE A 52 0.45 6.78 -4.48
C PHE A 52 1.51 6.03 -5.28
N MET A 53 2.79 6.37 -5.09
CA MET A 53 3.90 5.65 -5.71
C MET A 53 3.89 4.15 -5.37
N LEU A 54 3.62 3.80 -4.11
CA LEU A 54 3.52 2.42 -3.66
C LEU A 54 2.29 1.71 -4.23
N SER A 55 1.17 2.42 -4.35
CA SER A 55 -0.05 1.87 -4.94
C SER A 55 0.17 1.54 -6.42
N GLU A 56 0.70 2.48 -7.20
CA GLU A 56 1.07 2.29 -8.61
C GLU A 56 2.09 1.16 -8.78
N PHE A 57 3.10 1.08 -7.91
CA PHE A 57 4.07 0.00 -7.92
C PHE A 57 3.41 -1.37 -7.73
N LEU A 58 2.56 -1.52 -6.72
CA LEU A 58 1.87 -2.78 -6.43
C LEU A 58 0.86 -3.16 -7.52
N GLU A 59 0.18 -2.18 -8.12
CA GLU A 59 -0.76 -2.39 -9.21
C GLU A 59 -0.07 -2.80 -10.52
N SER A 60 1.11 -2.25 -10.78
CA SER A 60 1.90 -2.58 -11.98
C SER A 60 2.62 -3.94 -11.90
N ASP A 61 2.84 -4.48 -10.70
CA ASP A 61 3.46 -5.79 -10.50
C ASP A 61 2.47 -6.95 -10.73
N ARG A 62 2.51 -7.51 -11.96
CA ARG A 62 1.68 -8.67 -12.33
C ARG A 62 2.00 -9.94 -11.53
N ALA A 63 3.26 -10.14 -11.15
CA ALA A 63 3.64 -11.32 -10.38
C ALA A 63 3.07 -11.22 -8.96
N PHE A 64 3.13 -10.04 -8.35
CA PHE A 64 2.46 -9.74 -7.09
C PHE A 64 0.94 -9.92 -7.20
N ALA A 65 0.30 -9.37 -8.23
CA ALA A 65 -1.15 -9.51 -8.43
C ALA A 65 -1.59 -10.98 -8.53
N LYS A 66 -0.83 -11.81 -9.25
CA LYS A 66 -1.06 -13.25 -9.34
C LYS A 66 -0.91 -13.93 -7.98
N ALA A 67 0.20 -13.69 -7.27
CA ALA A 67 0.44 -14.27 -5.95
C ALA A 67 -0.63 -13.87 -4.93
N ARG A 68 -1.11 -12.63 -4.97
CA ARG A 68 -2.20 -12.14 -4.10
C ARG A 68 -3.53 -12.84 -4.39
N LYS A 69 -3.83 -13.15 -5.65
CA LYS A 69 -5.04 -13.90 -6.05
C LYS A 69 -4.96 -15.37 -5.65
N GLU A 70 -3.80 -15.99 -5.82
CA GLU A 70 -3.56 -17.39 -5.46
C GLU A 70 -3.44 -17.60 -3.95
N GLY A 71 -3.38 -16.50 -3.19
CA GLY A 71 -3.11 -16.49 -1.75
C GLY A 71 -1.61 -16.42 -1.53
N VAL A 72 -1.14 -15.36 -0.85
CA VAL A 72 0.28 -15.18 -0.56
C VAL A 72 0.76 -16.39 0.25
N PRO A 73 1.69 -17.21 -0.29
CA PRO A 73 2.19 -18.38 0.42
C PRO A 73 2.78 -17.95 1.77
N GLY A 74 2.24 -18.49 2.87
CA GLY A 74 2.68 -18.18 4.24
C GLY A 74 1.76 -17.26 5.06
N VAL A 75 0.75 -16.61 4.46
CA VAL A 75 -0.19 -15.74 5.22
C VAL A 75 -1.48 -16.48 5.63
N GLY A 76 -1.60 -17.77 5.29
CA GLY A 76 -2.82 -18.57 5.51
C GLY A 76 -2.70 -19.76 6.49
N ALA A 77 -1.60 -19.90 7.23
CA ALA A 77 -1.44 -20.96 8.23
C ALA A 77 -1.73 -20.45 9.65
N SER A 78 -2.89 -19.83 9.86
CA SER A 78 -3.41 -19.65 11.22
C SER A 78 -3.90 -21.00 11.74
N GLU A 79 -3.12 -21.56 12.68
CA GLU A 79 -3.43 -22.60 13.65
C GLU A 79 -4.90 -23.03 13.72
N LYS A 80 -5.19 -24.24 13.22
CA LYS A 80 -6.31 -25.00 13.77
C LYS A 80 -5.94 -25.39 15.21
N PRO A 81 -6.76 -25.06 16.23
CA PRO A 81 -6.50 -25.54 17.58
C PRO A 81 -6.67 -27.06 17.59
N ARG A 82 -5.58 -27.78 17.86
CA ARG A 82 -5.64 -29.20 18.21
C ARG A 82 -6.42 -29.28 19.54
N ARG A 83 -7.69 -29.66 19.48
CA ARG A 83 -8.41 -30.15 20.65
C ARG A 83 -7.78 -31.47 21.06
N GLN A 84 -7.15 -31.51 22.23
CA GLN A 84 -6.99 -32.72 23.04
C GLN A 84 -8.15 -32.80 24.01
#